data_AF-A0A0G4N668-F1
#
_entry.id   AF-A0A0G4N668-F1
#
_cell.length_a   1.000
_cell.length_b   1.000
_cell.length_c   1.000
_cell.angle_alpha   90.00
_cell.angle_beta   90.00
_cell.angle_gamma   90.00
#
_symmetry.space_group_name_H-M   'P 1'
#
loop_
_entity.id
_entity.type
_entity.pdbx_description
1 polymer ?
#
loop_
_entity_poly.entity_id
_entity_poly.type
_entity_poly.pdbx_seq_one_letter_code
_entity_poly.pdbx_strand_id
1 'polypeptide(L)'
;MAGGAASGDASDSVVAPPLPQFAAYIVVVVIGFIFAAVMIGITHILSPTGLSALVSRVRPSSRRGSGMHVIAATFLLPVGVILYTFVGGVKATFLTDYVHTFIITIIVCFFTIKAFLTPEISSPAHLYELIVAAGEAHPVSGNHNGSYLTMTSHGAMLFGIIHVLANFGLVVMDTGFFVKAFAARPQAVVPGYVIGGIAYFGIPWCLGTLMSFVALGLEGEEIFPTYPRRMSGTEISN
;
A
#
# COMPACT_ATOMS: atom_id res chain seq x y z
N MET A 1 6.52 -41.84 -43.55
CA MET A 1 5.16 -42.33 -43.22
C MET A 1 5.24 -43.20 -41.98
N ALA A 2 4.35 -42.94 -41.02
CA ALA A 2 3.96 -43.73 -39.84
C ALA A 2 5.08 -44.06 -38.83
N GLY A 3 5.02 -43.69 -37.55
CA GLY A 3 3.84 -43.49 -36.72
C GLY A 3 3.75 -44.64 -35.73
N GLY A 4 4.60 -44.63 -34.69
CA GLY A 4 4.53 -45.55 -33.56
C GLY A 4 3.95 -44.80 -32.36
N ALA A 5 2.64 -44.91 -32.17
CA ALA A 5 1.92 -44.31 -31.06
C ALA A 5 2.26 -45.05 -29.75
N ALA A 6 2.99 -44.40 -28.86
CA ALA A 6 2.96 -44.70 -27.44
C ALA A 6 1.79 -43.90 -26.85
N SER A 7 0.60 -44.50 -26.86
CA SER A 7 -0.56 -44.03 -26.09
C SER A 7 -0.28 -44.27 -24.60
N GLY A 8 0.47 -43.36 -23.99
CA GLY A 8 0.49 -43.20 -22.55
C GLY A 8 -0.84 -42.60 -22.11
N ASP A 9 -1.68 -43.43 -21.51
CA ASP A 9 -2.91 -43.04 -20.83
C ASP A 9 -2.58 -42.12 -19.65
N ALA A 10 -2.45 -40.82 -19.93
CA ALA A 10 -2.52 -39.78 -18.93
C ALA A 10 -3.99 -39.63 -18.52
N SER A 11 -4.48 -40.62 -17.77
CA SER A 11 -5.68 -40.42 -16.99
C SER A 11 -5.41 -39.23 -16.07
N ASP A 12 -6.12 -38.13 -16.32
CA ASP A 12 -6.28 -37.01 -15.40
C ASP A 12 -6.82 -37.57 -14.09
N SER A 13 -5.91 -38.03 -13.23
CA SER A 13 -6.23 -38.43 -11.87
C SER A 13 -6.54 -37.16 -11.11
N VAL A 14 -7.79 -36.74 -11.21
CA VAL A 14 -8.36 -35.69 -10.37
C VAL A 14 -8.26 -36.18 -8.93
N VAL A 15 -7.15 -35.84 -8.28
CA VAL A 15 -6.93 -36.12 -6.86
C VAL A 15 -8.07 -35.44 -6.12
N ALA A 16 -8.95 -36.25 -5.54
CA ALA A 16 -10.09 -35.74 -4.79
C ALA A 16 -9.56 -34.85 -3.65
N PRO A 17 -10.11 -33.64 -3.47
CA PRO A 17 -9.63 -32.75 -2.43
C PRO A 17 -9.79 -33.44 -1.06
N PRO A 18 -8.77 -33.33 -0.18
CA PRO A 18 -8.72 -34.05 1.10
C PRO A 18 -9.84 -33.64 2.07
N LEU A 19 -10.54 -32.55 1.80
CA LEU A 19 -11.71 -32.10 2.54
C LEU A 19 -12.84 -31.70 1.57
N PRO A 20 -14.11 -31.98 1.94
CA PRO A 20 -15.25 -31.37 1.27
C PRO A 20 -15.08 -29.85 1.24
N GLN A 21 -15.37 -29.23 0.10
CA GLN A 21 -15.12 -27.82 -0.14
C GLN A 21 -15.76 -26.91 0.93
N PHE A 22 -16.97 -27.27 1.39
CA PHE A 22 -17.65 -26.63 2.53
C PHE A 22 -16.87 -26.73 3.86
N ALA A 23 -16.29 -27.89 4.16
CA ALA A 23 -15.49 -28.09 5.37
C ALA A 23 -14.18 -27.28 5.33
N ALA A 24 -13.54 -27.22 4.16
CA ALA A 24 -12.36 -26.36 3.95
C ALA A 24 -12.70 -24.88 4.21
N TYR A 25 -13.87 -24.41 3.79
CA TYR A 25 -14.29 -23.03 4.04
C TYR A 25 -14.55 -22.72 5.52
N ILE A 26 -15.22 -23.62 6.25
CA ILE A 26 -15.43 -23.44 7.69
C ILE A 26 -14.08 -23.34 8.41
N VAL A 27 -13.14 -24.21 8.06
CA VAL A 27 -11.79 -24.22 8.65
C VAL A 27 -11.08 -22.89 8.40
N VAL A 28 -11.13 -22.35 7.17
CA VAL A 28 -10.49 -21.07 6.84
C VAL A 28 -11.11 -19.90 7.61
N VAL A 29 -12.45 -19.84 7.70
CA VAL A 29 -13.14 -18.76 8.43
C VAL A 29 -12.84 -18.83 9.93
N VAL A 30 -12.93 -20.02 10.53
CA VAL A 30 -12.67 -20.23 11.96
C VAL A 30 -11.21 -19.92 12.30
N ILE A 31 -10.25 -20.42 11.51
CA ILE A 31 -8.82 -20.09 11.68
C ILE A 31 -8.60 -18.58 11.51
N GLY A 32 -9.24 -17.93 10.54
CA GLY A 32 -9.16 -16.49 10.33
C GLY A 32 -9.64 -15.69 11.55
N PHE A 33 -10.76 -16.06 12.15
CA PHE A 33 -11.26 -15.43 13.38
C PHE A 33 -10.37 -15.70 14.60
N ILE A 34 -9.83 -16.91 14.73
CA ILE A 34 -8.87 -17.25 15.80
C ILE A 34 -7.60 -16.42 15.64
N PHE A 35 -7.05 -16.35 14.43
CA PHE A 35 -5.85 -15.55 14.14
C PHE A 35 -6.10 -14.06 14.40
N ALA A 36 -7.25 -13.54 13.99
CA ALA A 36 -7.65 -12.17 14.30
C ALA A 36 -7.74 -11.93 15.82
N ALA A 37 -8.36 -12.84 16.58
CA ALA A 37 -8.43 -12.75 18.04
C ALA A 37 -7.05 -12.81 18.71
N VAL A 38 -6.15 -13.67 18.20
CA VAL A 38 -4.77 -13.78 18.66
C VAL A 38 -3.98 -12.50 18.33
N MET A 39 -4.11 -11.95 17.13
CA MET A 39 -3.48 -10.68 16.75
C MET A 39 -4.01 -9.50 17.58
N ILE A 40 -5.32 -9.45 17.84
CA ILE A 40 -5.91 -8.47 18.75
C ILE A 40 -5.34 -8.64 20.16
N GLY A 41 -5.22 -9.86 20.66
CA GLY A 41 -4.60 -10.17 21.96
C GLY A 41 -3.14 -9.76 22.04
N ILE A 42 -2.34 -10.10 21.02
CA ILE A 42 -0.93 -9.68 20.90
C ILE A 42 -0.83 -8.16 20.84
N THR A 43 -1.71 -7.48 20.10
CA THR A 43 -1.74 -6.01 20.03
C THR A 43 -2.08 -5.40 21.39
N HIS A 44 -3.00 -6.00 22.15
CA HIS A 44 -3.31 -5.59 23.52
C HIS A 44 -2.14 -5.85 24.49
N ILE A 45 -1.38 -6.93 24.31
CA ILE A 45 -0.24 -7.26 25.16
C ILE A 45 0.99 -6.41 24.82
N LEU A 46 1.20 -6.05 23.55
CA LEU A 46 2.27 -5.15 23.10
C LEU A 46 1.92 -3.67 23.28
N SER A 47 0.70 -3.33 23.69
CA SER A 47 0.31 -1.94 23.93
C SER A 47 1.18 -1.16 24.94
N PRO A 48 1.75 -1.79 26.00
CA PRO A 48 2.63 -1.12 26.97
C PRO A 48 4.10 -1.01 26.53
N THR A 49 4.54 -1.77 25.53
CA THR A 49 5.91 -1.73 25.00
C THR A 49 5.99 -0.73 23.85
N GLY A 50 7.01 0.14 23.82
CA GLY A 50 7.14 1.32 22.95
C GLY A 50 6.96 1.15 21.43
N LEU A 51 6.72 -0.06 20.91
CA LEU A 51 6.26 -0.33 19.55
C LEU A 51 4.86 0.25 19.26
N SER A 52 4.03 0.44 20.30
CA SER A 52 2.73 1.11 20.16
C SER A 52 2.84 2.57 19.76
N ALA A 53 3.96 3.25 20.03
CA ALA A 53 4.19 4.61 19.54
C ALA A 53 4.41 4.66 18.01
N LEU A 54 4.85 3.56 17.39
CA LEU A 54 5.03 3.47 15.93
C LEU A 54 3.73 3.03 15.24
N VAL A 55 2.95 2.13 15.85
CA VAL A 55 1.63 1.70 15.35
C VAL A 55 0.56 2.75 15.59
N SER A 56 0.62 3.51 16.68
CA SER A 56 -0.29 4.64 16.93
C SER A 56 -0.07 5.82 15.97
N ARG A 57 1.12 5.94 15.38
CA ARG A 57 1.45 6.93 14.34
C ARG A 57 0.90 6.57 12.95
N VAL A 58 0.36 5.36 12.79
CA VAL A 58 -0.31 4.89 11.57
C VAL A 58 -1.81 4.67 11.83
N ARG A 59 -2.31 5.07 13.01
CA ARG A 59 -3.74 5.00 13.31
C ARG A 59 -4.41 6.25 12.72
N PRO A 60 -5.21 6.13 11.65
CA PRO A 60 -5.98 7.27 11.18
C PRO A 60 -7.04 7.59 12.24
N SER A 61 -6.74 8.54 13.13
CA SER A 61 -7.68 8.97 14.16
C SER A 61 -8.70 9.99 13.65
N SER A 62 -8.68 10.30 12.36
CA SER A 62 -9.48 11.37 11.79
C SER A 62 -10.78 10.83 11.22
N ARG A 63 -11.87 11.01 11.99
CA ARG A 63 -13.25 11.06 11.49
C ARG A 63 -13.37 12.18 10.44
N ARG A 64 -12.90 11.95 9.22
CA ARG A 64 -12.99 12.95 8.17
C ARG A 64 -13.71 12.37 6.96
N GLY A 65 -14.98 12.74 6.85
CA GLY A 65 -15.76 12.60 5.62
C GLY A 65 -17.11 11.88 5.76
N SER A 66 -17.17 10.72 6.42
CA SER A 66 -18.33 9.81 6.29
C SER A 66 -19.13 9.54 7.57
N GLY A 67 -18.70 10.06 8.73
CA GLY A 67 -19.32 9.74 10.03
C GLY A 67 -19.18 8.27 10.46
N MET A 68 -18.54 7.42 9.65
CA MET A 68 -18.40 5.99 9.89
C MET A 68 -17.28 5.69 10.90
N HIS A 69 -17.53 4.76 11.81
CA HIS A 69 -16.56 4.32 12.81
C HIS A 69 -15.36 3.63 12.11
N VAL A 70 -14.13 4.09 12.37
CA VAL A 70 -12.90 3.59 11.70
C VAL A 70 -12.78 2.07 11.81
N ILE A 71 -12.99 1.52 13.02
CA ILE A 71 -12.97 0.06 13.24
C ILE A 71 -13.99 -0.66 12.34
N ALA A 72 -15.22 -0.15 12.22
CA ALA A 72 -16.24 -0.77 11.38
C ALA A 72 -15.86 -0.71 9.88
N ALA A 73 -15.28 0.41 9.43
CA ALA A 73 -14.76 0.54 8.07
C ALA A 73 -13.63 -0.48 7.80
N THR A 74 -12.73 -0.68 8.76
CA THR A 74 -11.65 -1.67 8.65
C THR A 74 -12.17 -3.10 8.58
N PHE A 75 -13.26 -3.43 9.29
CA PHE A 75 -13.91 -4.74 9.16
C PHE A 75 -14.71 -4.90 7.88
N LEU A 76 -15.20 -3.81 7.28
CA LEU A 76 -15.98 -3.85 6.05
C LEU A 76 -15.12 -4.13 4.81
N LEU A 77 -13.88 -3.61 4.77
CA LEU A 77 -12.98 -3.77 3.62
C LEU A 77 -12.69 -5.26 3.27
N PRO A 78 -12.37 -6.15 4.24
CA PRO A 78 -12.17 -7.57 3.97
C PRO A 78 -13.42 -8.31 3.51
N VAL A 79 -14.63 -7.84 3.80
CA VAL A 79 -15.87 -8.55 3.44
C VAL A 79 -16.00 -8.69 1.92
N GLY A 80 -15.72 -7.61 1.18
CA GLY A 80 -15.73 -7.64 -0.29
C GLY A 80 -14.69 -8.63 -0.84
N VAL A 81 -13.51 -8.67 -0.22
CA VAL A 81 -12.42 -9.59 -0.58
C VAL A 81 -12.80 -11.05 -0.32
N ILE A 82 -13.42 -11.33 0.83
CA ILE A 82 -13.89 -12.67 1.19
C ILE A 82 -14.90 -13.16 0.15
N LEU A 83 -15.84 -12.33 -0.30
CA LEU A 83 -16.89 -12.75 -1.23
C LEU A 83 -16.34 -13.21 -2.58
N TYR A 84 -15.48 -12.43 -3.25
CA TYR A 84 -14.95 -12.84 -4.55
C TYR A 84 -13.93 -13.99 -4.42
N THR A 85 -13.20 -14.05 -3.30
CA THR A 85 -12.27 -15.15 -3.02
C THR A 85 -13.04 -16.44 -2.74
N PHE A 86 -14.19 -16.36 -2.06
CA PHE A 86 -15.05 -17.50 -1.77
C PHE A 86 -15.64 -18.11 -3.05
N VAL A 87 -16.15 -17.29 -3.96
CA VAL A 87 -16.82 -17.77 -5.18
C VAL A 87 -15.83 -18.20 -6.25
N GLY A 88 -14.77 -17.42 -6.50
CA GLY A 88 -13.89 -17.62 -7.65
C GLY A 88 -12.46 -18.09 -7.35
N GLY A 89 -12.13 -18.25 -6.06
CA GLY A 89 -10.82 -18.73 -5.62
C GLY A 89 -9.65 -17.90 -6.16
N VAL A 90 -8.50 -18.55 -6.34
CA VAL A 90 -7.24 -17.90 -6.74
C VAL A 90 -7.33 -17.24 -8.13
N LYS A 91 -8.18 -17.74 -9.03
CA LYS A 91 -8.39 -17.12 -10.35
C LYS A 91 -9.11 -15.77 -10.23
N ALA A 92 -10.14 -15.70 -9.38
CA ALA A 92 -10.80 -14.43 -9.11
C ALA A 92 -9.85 -13.43 -8.46
N THR A 93 -9.02 -13.88 -7.51
CA THR A 93 -8.05 -12.98 -6.87
C THR A 93 -7.06 -12.40 -7.88
N PHE A 94 -6.59 -13.18 -8.86
CA PHE A 94 -5.73 -12.65 -9.92
C PHE A 94 -6.41 -11.59 -10.78
N LEU A 95 -7.65 -11.85 -11.18
CA LEU A 95 -8.39 -10.91 -12.02
C LEU A 95 -8.72 -9.62 -11.25
N THR A 96 -9.15 -9.74 -9.99
CA THR A 96 -9.44 -8.57 -9.15
C THR A 96 -8.19 -7.75 -8.89
N ASP A 97 -7.04 -8.37 -8.63
CA ASP A 97 -5.78 -7.66 -8.42
C ASP A 97 -5.36 -6.88 -9.66
N TYR A 98 -5.53 -7.47 -10.85
CA TYR A 98 -5.26 -6.79 -12.12
C TYR A 98 -6.17 -5.57 -12.33
N VAL A 99 -7.49 -5.75 -12.18
CA VAL A 99 -8.47 -4.67 -12.35
C VAL A 99 -8.28 -3.58 -11.30
N HIS A 100 -8.03 -3.95 -10.05
CA HIS A 100 -7.79 -3.02 -8.95
C HIS A 100 -6.55 -2.16 -9.22
N THR A 101 -5.43 -2.79 -9.61
CA THR A 101 -4.19 -2.08 -9.95
C THR A 101 -4.38 -1.16 -11.14
N PHE A 102 -5.12 -1.59 -12.16
CA PHE A 102 -5.44 -0.77 -13.33
C PHE A 102 -6.24 0.49 -12.94
N ILE A 103 -7.27 0.35 -12.12
CA ILE A 103 -8.08 1.48 -11.63
C ILE A 103 -7.23 2.43 -10.78
N ILE A 104 -6.42 1.91 -9.85
CA ILE A 104 -5.51 2.74 -9.05
C ILE A 104 -4.55 3.52 -9.95
N THR A 105 -4.01 2.88 -10.97
CA THR A 105 -3.08 3.54 -11.91
C THR A 105 -3.74 4.71 -12.62
N ILE A 106 -4.99 4.57 -13.05
CA ILE A 106 -5.77 5.68 -13.64
C ILE A 106 -5.94 6.83 -12.63
N ILE A 107 -6.29 6.51 -11.38
CA ILE A 107 -6.47 7.49 -10.31
C ILE A 107 -5.15 8.23 -10.02
N VAL A 108 -4.03 7.52 -9.96
CA VAL A 108 -2.68 8.09 -9.76
C VAL A 108 -2.33 9.05 -10.89
N CYS A 109 -2.54 8.66 -12.14
CA CYS A 109 -2.33 9.52 -13.31
C CYS A 109 -3.21 10.77 -13.25
N PHE A 110 -4.48 10.62 -12.90
CA PHE A 110 -5.41 11.74 -12.75
C PHE A 110 -4.91 12.75 -11.69
N PHE A 111 -4.57 12.29 -10.49
CA PHE A 111 -4.11 13.20 -9.43
C PHE A 111 -2.78 13.86 -9.77
N THR A 112 -1.87 13.14 -10.42
CA THR A 112 -0.58 13.68 -10.87
C THR A 112 -0.77 14.83 -11.87
N ILE A 113 -1.68 14.67 -12.83
CA ILE A 113 -1.97 15.72 -13.81
C ILE A 113 -2.74 16.87 -13.16
N LYS A 114 -3.75 16.57 -12.34
CA LYS A 114 -4.58 17.57 -11.62
C LYS A 114 -3.69 18.48 -10.76
N ALA A 115 -2.65 17.96 -10.13
CA ALA A 115 -1.70 18.76 -9.35
C ALA A 115 -1.13 19.94 -10.15
N PHE A 116 -0.76 19.73 -11.42
CA PHE A 116 -0.20 20.77 -12.27
C PHE A 116 -1.24 21.63 -13.02
N LEU A 117 -2.48 21.16 -13.12
CA LEU A 117 -3.59 21.96 -13.67
C LEU A 117 -4.21 22.92 -12.64
N THR A 118 -3.80 22.82 -11.37
CA THR A 118 -4.27 23.67 -10.29
C THR A 118 -3.56 25.03 -10.39
N PRO A 119 -4.28 26.17 -10.50
CA PRO A 119 -3.69 27.46 -10.84
C PRO A 119 -2.65 27.95 -9.82
N GLU A 120 -2.77 27.53 -8.56
CA GLU A 120 -1.85 27.84 -7.47
C GLU A 120 -0.48 27.16 -7.64
N ILE A 121 -0.40 26.04 -8.38
CA ILE A 121 0.87 25.37 -8.69
C ILE A 121 1.33 25.70 -10.09
N SER A 122 0.44 25.65 -11.08
CA SER A 122 0.62 25.99 -12.51
C SER A 122 1.75 25.30 -13.29
N SER A 123 2.90 25.00 -12.68
CA SER A 123 4.05 24.36 -13.30
C SER A 123 4.97 23.68 -12.26
N PRO A 124 5.83 22.73 -12.68
CA PRO A 124 6.84 22.15 -11.80
C PRO A 124 7.86 23.16 -11.27
N ALA A 125 8.17 24.21 -12.04
CA ALA A 125 9.09 25.26 -11.62
C ALA A 125 8.49 26.10 -10.49
N HIS A 126 7.22 26.49 -10.63
CA HIS A 126 6.52 27.23 -9.58
C HIS A 126 6.30 26.36 -8.33
N LEU A 127 6.04 25.06 -8.47
CA LEU A 127 6.04 24.14 -7.31
C LEU A 127 7.38 24.15 -6.57
N TYR A 128 8.50 24.15 -7.29
CA TYR A 128 9.83 24.24 -6.68
C TYR A 128 10.03 25.55 -5.92
N GLU A 129 9.61 26.68 -6.49
CA GLU A 129 9.68 27.99 -5.83
C GLU A 129 8.86 28.03 -4.54
N LEU A 130 7.64 27.48 -4.54
CA LEU A 130 6.79 27.37 -3.35
C LEU A 130 7.48 26.55 -2.24
N ILE A 131 8.15 25.46 -2.58
CA ILE A 131 8.87 24.62 -1.60
C ILE A 131 10.08 25.34 -1.03
N VAL A 132 10.83 26.07 -1.85
CA VAL A 132 11.98 26.86 -1.38
C VAL A 132 11.50 27.97 -0.45
N ALA A 133 10.44 28.70 -0.81
CA ALA A 133 9.82 29.71 0.03
C ALA A 133 9.29 29.11 1.35
N ALA A 134 8.67 27.92 1.30
CA ALA A 134 8.25 27.21 2.50
C ALA A 134 9.45 26.82 3.40
N GLY A 135 10.59 26.47 2.80
CA GLY A 135 11.88 26.21 3.47
C GLY A 135 12.45 27.42 4.20
N GLU A 136 12.37 28.60 3.59
CA GLU A 136 12.81 29.86 4.19
C GLU A 136 11.88 30.32 5.31
N ALA A 137 10.57 30.24 5.09
CA ALA A 137 9.58 30.61 6.08
C ALA A 137 9.62 29.68 7.31
N HIS A 138 9.93 28.40 7.09
CA HIS A 138 9.87 27.37 8.13
C HIS A 138 10.99 26.34 7.98
N PRO A 139 12.21 26.67 8.44
CA PRO A 139 13.36 25.81 8.29
C PRO A 139 13.22 24.53 9.12
N VAL A 140 13.55 23.38 8.51
CA VAL A 140 13.55 22.08 9.19
C VAL A 140 14.83 21.93 10.02
N SER A 141 14.68 21.76 11.33
CA SER A 141 15.82 21.51 12.23
C SER A 141 16.58 20.25 11.83
N GLY A 142 17.88 20.37 11.62
CA GLY A 142 18.76 19.26 11.25
C GLY A 142 18.95 19.05 9.73
N ASN A 143 18.23 19.79 8.88
CA ASN A 143 18.49 19.81 7.44
C ASN A 143 19.52 20.89 7.08
N HIS A 144 20.31 20.64 6.03
CA HIS A 144 21.24 21.63 5.50
C HIS A 144 20.47 22.88 5.03
N ASN A 145 20.81 24.04 5.61
CA ASN A 145 20.12 25.32 5.42
C ASN A 145 18.60 25.28 5.69
N GLY A 146 18.13 24.34 6.52
CA GLY A 146 16.70 24.16 6.79
C GLY A 146 15.86 23.71 5.59
N SER A 147 16.50 23.38 4.45
CA SER A 147 15.82 23.09 3.19
C SER A 147 15.16 21.71 3.19
N TYR A 148 13.91 21.66 2.69
CA TYR A 148 13.14 20.43 2.46
C TYR A 148 13.70 19.56 1.34
N LEU A 149 14.55 20.11 0.48
CA LEU A 149 15.11 19.43 -0.69
C LEU A 149 16.42 18.69 -0.39
N THR A 150 16.81 18.59 0.88
CA THR A 150 18.06 17.96 1.29
C THR A 150 17.80 16.59 1.89
N MET A 151 18.61 15.60 1.49
CA MET A 151 18.55 14.23 2.04
C MET A 151 19.33 14.10 3.36
N THR A 152 19.45 15.19 4.12
CA THR A 152 20.32 15.27 5.32
C THR A 152 19.58 15.01 6.64
N SER A 153 18.25 14.88 6.60
CA SER A 153 17.44 14.64 7.80
C SER A 153 17.76 13.30 8.45
N HIS A 154 18.34 13.34 9.65
CA HIS A 154 18.67 12.13 10.41
C HIS A 154 17.43 11.28 10.74
N GLY A 155 16.31 11.93 11.09
CA GLY A 155 15.05 11.25 11.36
C GLY A 155 14.46 10.56 10.12
N ALA A 156 14.47 11.25 8.97
CA ALA A 156 13.96 10.66 7.73
C ALA A 156 14.84 9.50 7.24
N MET A 157 16.17 9.59 7.44
CA MET A 157 17.09 8.50 7.09
C MET A 157 16.85 7.25 7.95
N LEU A 158 16.71 7.40 9.27
CA LEU A 158 16.38 6.27 10.15
C LEU A 158 15.01 5.66 9.81
N PHE A 159 14.01 6.50 9.57
CA PHE A 159 12.69 6.04 9.10
C PHE A 159 12.81 5.29 7.78
N GLY A 160 13.58 5.80 6.81
CA GLY A 160 13.81 5.15 5.53
C GLY A 160 14.46 3.77 5.67
N ILE A 161 15.50 3.64 6.49
CA ILE A 161 16.17 2.35 6.75
C ILE A 161 15.20 1.34 7.37
N ILE A 162 14.49 1.74 8.42
CA ILE A 162 13.50 0.88 9.10
C ILE A 162 12.39 0.48 8.11
N HIS A 163 11.92 1.41 7.28
CA HIS A 163 10.85 1.16 6.32
C HIS A 163 11.29 0.22 5.20
N VAL A 164 12.52 0.35 4.69
CA VAL A 164 13.11 -0.58 3.70
C VAL A 164 13.21 -1.99 4.29
N LEU A 165 13.74 -2.14 5.51
CA LEU A 165 13.87 -3.44 6.17
C LEU A 165 12.50 -4.08 6.46
N ALA A 166 11.54 -3.28 6.93
CA ALA A 166 10.19 -3.74 7.21
C ALA A 166 9.48 -4.20 5.92
N ASN A 167 9.49 -3.39 4.86
CA ASN A 167 8.86 -3.72 3.59
C ASN A 167 9.53 -4.92 2.90
N PHE A 168 10.85 -5.03 2.99
CA PHE A 168 11.56 -6.23 2.52
C PHE A 168 11.07 -7.48 3.25
N GLY A 169 11.00 -7.43 4.59
CA GLY A 169 10.45 -8.53 5.40
C GLY A 169 9.01 -8.88 5.03
N LEU A 170 8.16 -7.88 4.81
CA LEU A 170 6.77 -8.08 4.38
C LEU A 170 6.70 -8.83 3.05
N VAL A 171 7.50 -8.45 2.05
CA VAL A 171 7.47 -9.11 0.73
C VAL A 171 7.98 -10.55 0.81
N VAL A 172 9.10 -10.79 1.51
CA VAL A 172 9.72 -12.13 1.56
C VAL A 172 8.93 -13.10 2.45
N MET A 173 8.19 -12.61 3.44
CA MET A 173 7.36 -13.45 4.33
C MET A 173 5.90 -13.57 3.88
N ASP A 174 5.47 -12.83 2.86
CA ASP A 174 4.09 -12.90 2.37
C ASP A 174 3.91 -14.10 1.45
N THR A 175 3.20 -15.10 1.98
CA THR A 175 2.87 -16.34 1.28
C THR A 175 2.08 -16.11 -0.01
N GLY A 176 1.31 -15.02 -0.10
CA GLY A 176 0.53 -14.64 -1.26
C GLY A 176 1.38 -14.38 -2.49
N PHE A 177 2.57 -13.77 -2.35
CA PHE A 177 3.48 -13.62 -3.49
C PHE A 177 3.94 -14.98 -4.03
N PHE A 178 4.30 -15.92 -3.15
CA PHE A 178 4.74 -17.24 -3.58
C PHE A 178 3.61 -18.06 -4.22
N VAL A 179 2.39 -18.02 -3.68
CA VAL A 179 1.23 -18.69 -4.29
C VAL A 179 1.02 -18.18 -5.72
N LYS A 180 1.16 -16.87 -5.94
CA LYS A 180 1.03 -16.27 -7.26
C LYS A 180 2.16 -16.67 -8.20
N ALA A 181 3.40 -16.72 -7.70
CA ALA A 181 4.55 -17.17 -8.46
C ALA A 181 4.41 -18.64 -8.91
N PHE A 182 3.98 -19.53 -8.01
CA PHE A 182 3.80 -20.96 -8.33
C PHE A 182 2.64 -21.26 -9.26
N ALA A 183 1.61 -20.40 -9.29
CA ALA A 183 0.49 -20.54 -10.21
C ALA A 183 0.81 -20.07 -11.64
N ALA A 184 1.93 -19.38 -11.85
CA ALA A 184 2.35 -18.89 -13.16
C ALA A 184 3.40 -19.80 -13.81
N ARG A 185 3.53 -19.71 -15.15
CA ARG A 185 4.54 -20.48 -15.89
C ARG A 185 5.95 -20.00 -15.53
N PRO A 186 6.92 -20.89 -15.24
CA PRO A 186 8.27 -20.49 -14.80
C PRO A 186 8.97 -19.47 -15.71
N GLN A 187 8.75 -19.57 -17.02
CA GLN A 187 9.32 -18.67 -18.03
C GLN A 187 8.74 -17.24 -17.97
N ALA A 188 7.54 -17.07 -17.42
CA ALA A 188 6.86 -15.78 -17.30
C ALA A 188 7.05 -15.13 -15.92
N VAL A 189 7.31 -15.93 -14.88
CA VAL A 189 7.44 -15.46 -13.48
C VAL A 189 8.59 -14.50 -13.32
N VAL A 190 9.81 -14.92 -13.69
CA VAL A 190 11.04 -14.12 -13.50
C VAL A 190 10.97 -12.77 -14.23
N PRO A 191 10.70 -12.70 -15.54
CA PRO A 191 10.61 -11.40 -16.22
C PRO A 191 9.44 -10.56 -15.71
N GLY A 192 8.32 -11.18 -15.32
CA GLY A 192 7.17 -10.48 -14.73
C GLY A 192 7.54 -9.76 -13.43
N TYR A 193 8.23 -10.44 -12.51
CA TYR A 193 8.70 -9.83 -11.26
C TYR A 193 9.74 -8.74 -11.48
N VAL A 194 10.66 -8.91 -12.44
CA VAL A 194 11.67 -7.88 -12.76
C VAL A 194 11.01 -6.61 -13.30
N ILE A 195 10.11 -6.73 -14.28
CA ILE A 195 9.40 -5.59 -14.86
C ILE A 195 8.51 -4.93 -13.79
N GLY A 196 7.81 -5.74 -12.99
CA GLY A 196 7.00 -5.26 -11.89
C GLY A 196 7.81 -4.47 -10.86
N GLY A 197 9.00 -4.96 -10.49
CA GLY A 197 9.89 -4.27 -9.55
C GLY A 197 10.41 -2.93 -10.09
N ILE A 198 10.76 -2.85 -11.38
CA ILE A 198 11.19 -1.60 -12.01
C ILE A 198 10.01 -0.61 -12.09
N ALA A 199 8.84 -1.06 -12.54
CA ALA A 199 7.65 -0.22 -12.64
C ALA A 199 7.15 0.26 -11.28
N TYR A 200 7.34 -0.55 -10.22
CA TYR A 200 6.96 -0.20 -8.86
C TYR A 200 7.70 1.03 -8.35
N PHE A 201 8.95 1.28 -8.76
CA PHE A 201 9.65 2.50 -8.33
C PHE A 201 8.93 3.76 -8.81
N GLY A 202 8.39 3.76 -10.03
CA GLY A 202 7.77 4.94 -10.64
C GLY A 202 6.44 5.37 -9.99
N ILE A 203 5.63 4.42 -9.49
CA ILE A 203 4.25 4.73 -9.10
C ILE A 203 4.18 5.46 -7.75
N PRO A 204 4.70 4.92 -6.63
CA PRO A 204 4.64 5.58 -5.32
C PRO A 204 5.65 6.72 -5.20
N TRP A 205 6.82 6.62 -5.84
CA TRP A 205 7.83 7.67 -5.78
C TRP A 205 7.30 8.97 -6.39
N CYS A 206 6.69 8.91 -7.58
CA CYS A 206 6.15 10.09 -8.23
C CYS A 206 4.92 10.64 -7.49
N LEU A 207 3.95 9.79 -7.15
CA LEU A 207 2.73 10.27 -6.50
C LEU A 207 2.99 10.76 -5.07
N GLY A 208 3.71 9.98 -4.25
CA GLY A 208 3.96 10.30 -2.85
C GLY A 208 4.79 11.57 -2.70
N THR A 209 5.86 11.70 -3.49
CA THR A 209 6.72 12.90 -3.47
C THR A 209 5.96 14.12 -3.97
N LEU A 210 5.26 14.00 -5.11
CA LEU A 210 4.49 15.10 -5.68
C LEU A 210 3.39 15.57 -4.72
N MET A 211 2.59 14.66 -4.17
CA MET A 211 1.49 15.03 -3.27
C MET A 211 2.02 15.64 -1.96
N SER A 212 3.16 15.16 -1.45
CA SER A 212 3.80 15.75 -0.27
C SER A 212 4.27 17.19 -0.53
N PHE A 213 4.88 17.43 -1.69
CA PHE A 213 5.31 18.76 -2.11
C PHE A 213 4.15 19.70 -2.38
N VAL A 214 3.08 19.22 -2.99
CA VAL A 214 1.83 19.98 -3.18
C VAL A 214 1.24 20.40 -1.83
N ALA A 215 1.15 19.46 -0.87
CA ALA A 215 0.63 19.77 0.45
C ALA A 215 1.50 20.79 1.20
N LEU A 216 2.83 20.68 1.10
CA LEU A 216 3.76 21.61 1.73
C LEU A 216 3.73 23.00 1.08
N GLY A 217 3.72 23.06 -0.26
CA GLY A 217 3.72 24.32 -1.01
C GLY A 217 2.41 25.10 -0.87
N LEU A 218 1.27 24.41 -0.76
CA LEU A 218 -0.05 25.04 -0.65
C LEU A 218 -0.49 25.31 0.79
N GLU A 219 0.27 24.92 1.82
CA GLU A 219 -0.17 25.06 3.22
C GLU A 219 -0.48 26.53 3.62
N GLY A 220 0.16 27.50 2.95
CA GLY A 220 -0.04 28.93 3.15
C GLY A 220 -1.15 29.56 2.30
N GLU A 221 -1.86 28.79 1.47
CA GLU A 221 -2.86 29.30 0.52
C GLU A 221 -4.30 29.06 1.00
N GLU A 222 -5.23 29.92 0.56
CA GLU A 222 -6.66 29.84 0.95
C GLU A 222 -7.34 28.51 0.55
N ILE A 223 -6.80 27.83 -0.47
CA ILE A 223 -7.26 26.52 -0.92
C ILE A 223 -6.98 25.41 0.10
N PHE A 224 -6.08 25.64 1.05
CA PHE A 224 -5.65 24.61 1.99
C PHE A 224 -6.70 24.38 3.08
N PRO A 225 -7.05 23.12 3.41
CA PRO A 225 -8.15 22.83 4.34
C PRO A 225 -8.01 23.42 5.76
N THR A 226 -6.79 23.77 6.19
CA THR A 226 -6.56 24.36 7.51
C THR A 226 -6.29 25.86 7.47
N TYR A 227 -6.25 26.49 6.30
CA TYR A 227 -5.98 27.93 6.16
C TYR A 227 -6.91 28.78 7.05
N PRO A 228 -6.41 29.84 7.72
CA PRO A 228 -5.04 30.38 7.71
C PRO A 228 -4.08 29.70 8.69
N ARG A 229 -4.52 28.62 9.34
CA ARG A 229 -3.76 27.90 10.37
C ARG A 229 -2.94 26.77 9.73
N ARG A 230 -1.66 26.67 10.09
CA ARG A 230 -0.84 25.50 9.71
C ARG A 230 -1.31 24.21 10.38
N MET A 231 -0.92 23.08 9.78
CA MET A 231 -1.10 21.78 10.42
C MET A 231 -0.25 21.70 11.68
N SER A 232 -0.89 21.37 12.80
CA SER A 232 -0.19 21.12 14.07
C SER A 232 0.68 19.87 13.96
N GLY A 233 1.73 19.76 14.78
CA GLY A 233 2.57 18.55 14.80
C GLY A 233 1.79 17.27 15.09
N THR A 234 0.66 17.38 15.79
CA THR A 234 -0.30 16.29 16.00
C THR A 234 -1.12 15.94 14.76
N GLU A 235 -1.41 16.88 13.86
CA GLU A 235 -2.09 16.59 12.59
C GLU A 235 -1.12 16.02 11.54
N ILE A 236 0.16 16.35 11.62
CA ILE A 236 1.21 15.84 10.70
C ILE A 236 1.67 14.42 11.10
N SER A 237 1.64 14.09 12.39
CA SER A 237 2.17 12.81 12.92
C SER A 237 1.15 11.67 13.07
N ASN A 238 -0.10 11.88 12.64
CA ASN A 238 -1.22 10.93 12.73
C ASN A 238 -1.64 10.43 11.35
#